data_AF-A0A562PKG5-F1
#
_entry.id   AF-A0A562PKG5-F1
#
_cell.length_a   1.000
_cell.length_b   1.000
_cell.length_c   1.000
_cell.angle_alpha   90.00
_cell.angle_beta   90.00
_cell.angle_gamma   90.00
#
_symmetry.space_group_name_H-M   'P 1'
#
loop_
_entity.id
_entity.type
_entity.pdbx_description
1 polymer ?
#
loop_
_entity_poly.entity_id
_entity_poly.type
_entity_poly.pdbx_seq_one_letter_code
_entity_poly.pdbx_strand_id
1 'polypeptide(L)'
;MTDVVTRADLTSYLFNKQANISAWPPELEPVAEMVRGTAFFPGGSGFWEPEQEQGLPDVMVVGQDFSTKSEHQAMLAGLASDVDSATWRNFLKLAKAASLDLQSCFFTNAIMGLRKGGSCTGPNPGYVRRNKDFVAATHDFLLEQVQVVRPRLIVILGLPAARVFAAIAADLASWRTLKFRELDARELSIRKAIRIGDVTTTCVVLLHPSYRQANLRYRRLDTPTCSDPEISLLKNAIAEALPTEETTGVQR
;
A
#
# COMPACT_ATOMS: atom_id res chain seq x y z
N MET A 1 -15.22 13.49 -20.07
CA MET A 1 -15.34 12.03 -20.11
C MET A 1 -14.04 11.49 -19.56
N THR A 2 -14.02 11.03 -18.32
CA THR A 2 -12.85 10.30 -17.78
C THR A 2 -12.88 8.91 -18.40
N ASP A 3 -11.82 8.54 -19.11
CA ASP A 3 -11.66 7.18 -19.64
C ASP A 3 -11.81 6.19 -18.48
N VAL A 4 -12.71 5.22 -18.65
CA VAL A 4 -12.94 4.18 -17.63
C VAL A 4 -11.73 3.25 -17.66
N VAL A 5 -10.86 3.37 -16.66
CA VAL A 5 -9.68 2.50 -16.53
C VAL A 5 -10.16 1.10 -16.14
N THR A 6 -9.81 0.10 -16.95
CA THR A 6 -10.08 -1.32 -16.68
C THR A 6 -8.95 -1.93 -15.85
N ARG A 7 -9.14 -3.13 -15.28
CA ARG A 7 -8.04 -3.86 -14.61
C ARG A 7 -6.86 -4.10 -15.56
N ALA A 8 -7.13 -4.46 -16.81
CA ALA A 8 -6.12 -4.73 -17.82
C ALA A 8 -5.26 -3.50 -18.13
N ASP A 9 -5.88 -2.31 -18.11
CA ASP A 9 -5.19 -1.06 -18.42
C ASP A 9 -4.60 -0.38 -17.17
N LEU A 10 -5.04 -0.75 -15.96
CA LEU A 10 -4.70 -0.08 -14.70
C LEU A 10 -3.20 0.08 -14.51
N THR A 11 -2.46 -1.01 -14.65
CA THR A 11 -1.00 -1.00 -14.45
C THR A 11 -0.33 -0.08 -15.46
N SER A 12 -0.63 -0.26 -16.75
CA SER A 12 -0.03 0.53 -17.84
C SER A 12 -0.38 2.01 -17.72
N TYR A 13 -1.62 2.33 -17.34
CA TYR A 13 -2.08 3.68 -17.07
C TYR A 13 -1.24 4.32 -15.96
N LEU A 14 -1.15 3.68 -14.79
CA LEU A 14 -0.40 4.21 -13.65
C LEU A 14 1.10 4.31 -13.94
N PHE A 15 1.67 3.33 -14.63
CA PHE A 15 3.08 3.33 -15.02
C PHE A 15 3.41 4.49 -15.96
N ASN A 16 2.55 4.76 -16.94
CA ASN A 16 2.71 5.93 -17.82
C ASN A 16 2.55 7.25 -17.05
N LYS A 17 1.60 7.32 -16.10
CA LYS A 17 1.39 8.51 -15.27
C LYS A 17 2.55 8.79 -14.31
N GLN A 18 3.31 7.77 -13.90
CA GLN A 18 4.50 7.93 -13.07
C GLN A 18 5.56 8.82 -13.73
N ALA A 19 5.60 8.89 -15.07
CA ALA A 19 6.49 9.78 -15.80
C ALA A 19 6.28 11.27 -15.47
N ASN A 20 5.12 11.64 -14.91
CA ASN A 20 4.83 13.00 -14.46
C ASN A 20 5.47 13.33 -13.10
N ILE A 21 6.03 12.34 -12.39
CA ILE A 21 6.80 12.59 -11.18
C ILE A 21 8.11 13.28 -11.58
N SER A 22 8.23 14.53 -11.17
CA SER A 22 9.37 15.40 -11.48
C SER A 22 10.31 15.55 -10.29
N ALA A 23 11.44 16.24 -10.52
CA ALA A 23 12.39 16.63 -9.48
C ALA A 23 12.97 15.48 -8.64
N TRP A 24 13.23 14.31 -9.25
CA TRP A 24 13.83 13.14 -8.60
C TRP A 24 15.07 13.50 -7.77
N PRO A 25 15.08 13.18 -6.46
CA PRO A 25 16.27 13.34 -5.62
C PRO A 25 17.46 12.55 -6.18
N PRO A 26 18.71 13.00 -5.97
CA PRO A 26 19.90 12.32 -6.51
C PRO A 26 19.99 10.84 -6.14
N GLU A 27 19.46 10.43 -4.98
CA GLU A 27 19.47 9.06 -4.47
C GLU A 27 18.34 8.18 -5.01
N LEU A 28 17.37 8.76 -5.70
CA LEU A 28 16.24 8.05 -6.28
C LEU A 28 16.29 8.10 -7.80
N GLU A 29 15.71 7.10 -8.44
CA GLU A 29 15.44 7.09 -9.88
C GLU A 29 14.07 6.48 -10.17
N PRO A 30 13.42 6.88 -11.27
CA PRO A 30 12.19 6.23 -11.71
C PRO A 30 12.43 4.75 -12.01
N VAL A 31 11.40 3.93 -11.80
CA VAL A 31 11.37 2.58 -12.37
C VAL A 31 11.15 2.70 -13.87
N ALA A 32 12.09 2.19 -14.66
CA ALA A 32 12.05 2.24 -16.13
C ALA A 32 11.34 1.03 -16.76
N GLU A 33 11.33 -0.11 -16.07
CA GLU A 33 10.77 -1.36 -16.54
C GLU A 33 10.19 -2.12 -15.34
N MET A 34 9.03 -2.75 -15.52
CA MET A 34 8.41 -3.61 -14.51
C MET A 34 8.92 -5.04 -14.59
N VAL A 35 9.15 -5.67 -13.45
CA VAL A 35 9.37 -7.11 -13.36
C VAL A 35 8.09 -7.87 -13.71
N ARG A 36 8.24 -9.08 -14.27
CA ARG A 36 7.10 -9.96 -14.56
C ARG A 36 6.59 -10.64 -13.29
N GLY A 37 5.29 -10.94 -13.27
CA GLY A 37 4.64 -11.65 -12.17
C GLY A 37 4.22 -10.74 -11.01
N THR A 38 4.02 -11.34 -9.84
CA THR A 38 3.60 -10.63 -8.63
C THR A 38 4.75 -9.79 -8.07
N ALA A 39 4.55 -8.48 -8.01
CA ALA A 39 5.41 -7.55 -7.28
C ALA A 39 4.64 -6.24 -6.99
N PHE A 40 5.08 -5.51 -5.96
CA PHE A 40 4.50 -4.19 -5.66
C PHE A 40 4.73 -3.21 -6.81
N PHE A 41 3.73 -2.39 -7.13
CA PHE A 41 3.88 -1.24 -8.01
C PHE A 41 4.80 -0.18 -7.37
N PRO A 42 5.69 0.49 -8.13
CA PRO A 42 5.87 0.41 -9.59
C PRO A 42 6.91 -0.61 -10.05
N GLY A 43 7.51 -1.40 -9.14
CA GLY A 43 8.50 -2.39 -9.52
C GLY A 43 7.91 -3.55 -10.33
N GLY A 44 6.64 -3.89 -10.09
CA GLY A 44 5.84 -4.77 -10.94
C GLY A 44 4.43 -4.25 -11.13
N SER A 45 3.51 -5.15 -11.52
CA SER A 45 2.14 -4.79 -11.87
C SER A 45 1.27 -4.35 -10.70
N GLY A 46 1.65 -4.69 -9.47
CA GLY A 46 0.82 -4.50 -8.29
C GLY A 46 -0.31 -5.51 -8.14
N PHE A 47 -0.38 -6.55 -8.97
CA PHE A 47 -1.39 -7.61 -8.83
C PHE A 47 -0.78 -8.91 -8.30
N TRP A 48 -1.58 -9.65 -7.53
CA TRP A 48 -1.31 -11.05 -7.24
C TRP A 48 -1.70 -11.90 -8.45
N GLU A 49 -0.79 -12.73 -8.96
CA GLU A 49 -1.04 -13.61 -10.13
C GLU A 49 -1.67 -12.84 -11.30
N PRO A 50 -0.95 -11.86 -11.89
CA PRO A 50 -1.50 -10.83 -12.78
C PRO A 50 -2.17 -11.36 -14.07
N GLU A 51 -1.98 -12.63 -14.38
CA GLU A 51 -2.58 -13.31 -15.54
C GLU A 51 -4.07 -13.63 -15.32
N GLN A 52 -4.57 -13.53 -14.09
CA GLN A 52 -5.99 -13.73 -13.79
C GLN A 52 -6.80 -12.45 -14.03
N GLU A 53 -7.74 -12.52 -14.97
CA GLU A 53 -8.69 -11.44 -15.24
C GLU A 53 -9.78 -11.39 -14.17
N GLN A 54 -9.88 -10.24 -13.50
CA GLN A 54 -10.91 -9.93 -12.51
C GLN A 54 -11.35 -8.46 -12.67
N GLY A 55 -12.29 -8.03 -11.82
CA GLY A 55 -12.64 -6.62 -11.70
C GLY A 55 -11.49 -5.74 -11.18
N LEU A 56 -11.72 -4.44 -11.13
CA LEU A 56 -10.83 -3.54 -10.39
C LEU A 56 -10.73 -4.00 -8.92
N PRO A 57 -9.54 -3.86 -8.31
CA PRO A 57 -9.32 -4.33 -6.94
C PRO A 57 -10.06 -3.46 -5.93
N ASP A 58 -10.77 -4.10 -5.00
CA ASP A 58 -11.46 -3.43 -3.89
C ASP A 58 -10.51 -3.01 -2.76
N VAL A 59 -9.30 -3.60 -2.72
CA VAL A 59 -8.32 -3.38 -1.66
C VAL A 59 -7.03 -2.81 -2.25
N MET A 60 -6.49 -1.76 -1.63
CA MET A 60 -5.17 -1.21 -1.96
C MET A 60 -4.24 -1.42 -0.78
N VAL A 61 -3.14 -2.15 -0.99
CA VAL A 61 -2.10 -2.41 0.02
C VAL A 61 -0.92 -1.51 -0.27
N VAL A 62 -0.56 -0.64 0.68
CA VAL A 62 0.39 0.46 0.48
C VAL A 62 1.63 0.26 1.34
N GLY A 63 2.74 -0.11 0.69
CA GLY A 63 4.10 -0.10 1.23
C GLY A 63 4.70 1.30 1.29
N GLN A 64 5.94 1.41 1.77
CA GLN A 64 6.64 2.70 1.81
C GLN A 64 7.23 3.06 0.43
N ASP A 65 8.15 2.23 -0.05
CA ASP A 65 8.86 2.32 -1.31
C ASP A 65 9.32 0.92 -1.73
N PHE A 66 9.64 0.74 -3.02
CA PHE A 66 9.86 -0.59 -3.60
C PHE A 66 11.18 -1.25 -3.15
N SER A 67 12.30 -0.88 -3.78
CA SER A 67 13.57 -1.58 -3.60
C SER A 67 14.76 -0.71 -4.05
N THR A 68 15.98 -1.26 -3.97
CA THR A 68 17.16 -0.65 -4.58
C THR A 68 17.25 -0.97 -6.07
N LYS A 69 18.03 -0.17 -6.80
CA LYS A 69 18.35 -0.42 -8.21
C LYS A 69 18.94 -1.81 -8.43
N SER A 70 19.90 -2.21 -7.60
CA SER A 70 20.59 -3.50 -7.73
C SER A 70 19.66 -4.68 -7.51
N GLU A 71 18.79 -4.60 -6.50
CA GLU A 71 17.79 -5.65 -6.23
C GLU A 71 16.77 -5.75 -7.37
N HIS A 72 16.28 -4.60 -7.87
CA HIS A 72 15.38 -4.56 -9.02
C HIS A 72 16.03 -5.13 -10.30
N GLN A 73 17.29 -4.80 -10.57
CA GLN A 73 18.04 -5.38 -11.69
C GLN A 73 18.21 -6.90 -11.56
N ALA A 74 18.45 -7.40 -10.34
CA ALA A 74 18.49 -8.84 -10.09
C ALA A 74 17.13 -9.50 -10.38
N MET A 75 16.01 -8.83 -10.04
CA MET A 75 14.67 -9.32 -10.36
C MET A 75 14.40 -9.34 -11.87
N LEU A 76 14.78 -8.28 -12.60
CA LEU A 76 14.67 -8.24 -14.07
C LEU A 76 15.49 -9.36 -14.74
N ALA A 77 16.66 -9.68 -14.16
CA ALA A 77 17.51 -10.78 -14.63
C ALA A 77 17.00 -12.17 -14.20
N GLY A 78 15.89 -12.27 -13.46
CA GLY A 78 15.35 -13.53 -12.94
C GLY A 78 16.19 -14.17 -11.83
N LEU A 79 17.11 -13.40 -11.22
CA LEU A 79 17.99 -13.86 -10.13
C LEU A 79 17.37 -13.67 -8.74
N ALA A 80 16.29 -12.90 -8.65
CA ALA A 80 15.54 -12.64 -7.43
C ALA A 80 14.05 -12.44 -7.75
N SER A 81 13.20 -12.52 -6.74
CA SER A 81 11.77 -12.23 -6.86
C SER A 81 11.30 -11.35 -5.71
N ASP A 82 10.40 -10.40 -5.99
CA ASP A 82 9.85 -9.52 -4.95
C ASP A 82 9.08 -10.32 -3.89
N VAL A 83 8.35 -11.37 -4.30
CA VAL A 83 7.60 -12.24 -3.37
C VAL A 83 8.48 -12.98 -2.36
N ASP A 84 9.78 -13.10 -2.63
CA ASP A 84 10.77 -13.65 -1.70
C ASP A 84 11.23 -12.63 -0.65
N SER A 85 10.71 -11.40 -0.65
CA SER A 85 11.02 -10.42 0.38
C SER A 85 10.37 -10.77 1.73
N ALA A 86 10.97 -10.27 2.82
CA ALA A 86 10.38 -10.41 4.15
C ALA A 86 9.00 -9.74 4.26
N THR A 87 8.77 -8.69 3.48
CA THR A 87 7.49 -7.99 3.41
C THR A 87 6.39 -8.92 2.92
N TRP A 88 6.58 -9.52 1.74
CA TRP A 88 5.62 -10.45 1.14
C TRP A 88 5.38 -11.66 2.04
N ARG A 89 6.43 -12.39 2.43
CA ARG A 89 6.29 -13.60 3.27
C ARG A 89 5.47 -13.36 4.54
N ASN A 90 5.68 -12.23 5.20
CA ASN A 90 4.98 -11.91 6.44
C ASN A 90 3.57 -11.36 6.18
N PHE A 91 3.38 -10.58 5.12
CA PHE A 91 2.07 -10.08 4.72
C PHE A 91 1.14 -11.23 4.30
N LEU A 92 1.61 -12.19 3.50
CA LEU A 92 0.81 -13.34 3.05
C LEU A 92 0.27 -14.16 4.24
N LYS A 93 1.07 -14.34 5.30
CA LYS A 93 0.62 -15.00 6.54
C LYS A 93 -0.47 -14.20 7.24
N LEU A 94 -0.32 -12.88 7.30
CA LEU A 94 -1.29 -11.96 7.91
C LEU A 94 -2.60 -11.93 7.12
N ALA A 95 -2.52 -11.76 5.80
CA ALA A 95 -3.65 -11.77 4.88
C ALA A 95 -4.42 -13.09 4.97
N LYS A 96 -3.73 -14.24 4.93
CA LYS A 96 -4.34 -15.56 5.10
C LYS A 96 -5.07 -15.69 6.44
N ALA A 97 -4.46 -15.26 7.54
CA ALA A 97 -5.08 -15.35 8.86
C ALA A 97 -6.28 -14.40 9.03
N ALA A 98 -6.31 -13.30 8.28
CA ALA A 98 -7.40 -12.34 8.23
C ALA A 98 -8.45 -12.65 7.16
N SER A 99 -8.28 -13.72 6.39
CA SER A 99 -9.13 -14.06 5.24
C SER A 99 -9.23 -12.95 4.18
N LEU A 100 -8.14 -12.21 3.97
CA LEU A 100 -8.05 -11.23 2.89
C LEU A 100 -7.81 -11.94 1.56
N ASP A 101 -8.69 -11.70 0.58
CA ASP A 101 -8.50 -12.19 -0.79
C ASP A 101 -7.44 -11.34 -1.52
N LEU A 102 -6.32 -11.97 -1.87
CA LEU A 102 -5.20 -11.31 -2.56
C LEU A 102 -5.54 -10.94 -3.99
N GLN A 103 -6.49 -11.61 -4.64
CA GLN A 103 -6.88 -11.32 -6.02
C GLN A 103 -7.65 -9.99 -6.12
N SER A 104 -8.38 -9.64 -5.05
CA SER A 104 -9.02 -8.34 -4.85
C SER A 104 -8.07 -7.19 -4.48
N CYS A 105 -6.76 -7.45 -4.36
CA CYS A 105 -5.77 -6.47 -3.90
C CYS A 105 -4.95 -5.84 -5.05
N PHE A 106 -4.68 -4.55 -4.91
CA PHE A 106 -3.62 -3.82 -5.61
C PHE A 106 -2.49 -3.47 -4.63
N PHE A 107 -1.29 -3.97 -4.89
CA PHE A 107 -0.10 -3.76 -4.09
C PHE A 107 0.75 -2.63 -4.67
N THR A 108 0.97 -1.58 -3.90
CA THR A 108 1.72 -0.40 -4.36
C THR A 108 2.49 0.24 -3.21
N ASN A 109 3.26 1.29 -3.51
CA ASN A 109 4.03 2.04 -2.53
C ASN A 109 3.55 3.49 -2.41
N ALA A 110 3.76 4.09 -1.25
CA ALA A 110 3.44 5.49 -1.03
C ALA A 110 4.45 6.43 -1.73
N ILE A 111 5.68 5.96 -1.96
CA ILE A 111 6.78 6.71 -2.58
C ILE A 111 7.29 5.91 -3.78
N MET A 112 7.30 6.55 -4.94
CA MET A 112 7.70 5.92 -6.20
C MET A 112 9.22 5.91 -6.41
N GLY A 113 9.66 5.00 -7.26
CA GLY A 113 11.04 4.88 -7.72
C GLY A 113 11.91 3.91 -6.92
N LEU A 114 13.15 3.79 -7.37
CA LEU A 114 14.18 2.92 -6.82
C LEU A 114 15.21 3.75 -6.05
N ARG A 115 15.74 3.18 -4.98
CA ARG A 115 16.93 3.73 -4.32
C ARG A 115 18.17 3.36 -5.13
N LYS A 116 18.99 4.34 -5.50
CA LYS A 116 20.23 4.07 -6.27
C LYS A 116 21.28 3.30 -5.47
N GLY A 117 21.17 3.25 -4.15
CA GLY A 117 22.06 2.47 -3.29
C GLY A 117 21.59 2.44 -1.83
N GLY A 118 22.41 1.84 -0.98
CA GLY A 118 22.11 1.67 0.45
C GLY A 118 21.14 0.53 0.73
N SER A 119 20.37 0.66 1.80
CA SER A 119 19.34 -0.33 2.16
C SER A 119 18.00 0.04 1.53
N CYS A 120 17.23 -0.98 1.12
CA CYS A 120 15.80 -0.89 0.81
C CYS A 120 14.93 -0.63 2.06
N THR A 121 15.53 -0.57 3.25
CA THR A 121 14.85 -0.31 4.51
C THR A 121 15.23 1.03 5.14
N GLY A 122 14.35 1.55 6.00
CA GLY A 122 14.55 2.80 6.71
C GLY A 122 13.98 4.03 5.98
N PRO A 123 14.22 5.24 6.52
CA PRO A 123 13.65 6.47 5.96
C PRO A 123 14.00 6.65 4.48
N ASN A 124 13.01 7.09 3.69
CA ASN A 124 13.22 7.37 2.27
C ASN A 124 13.97 8.71 2.08
N PRO A 125 15.05 8.75 1.28
CA PRO A 125 15.87 9.95 1.09
C PRO A 125 15.10 11.18 0.59
N GLY A 126 14.10 10.99 -0.27
CA GLY A 126 13.31 12.09 -0.82
C GLY A 126 12.53 12.86 0.25
N TYR A 127 12.01 12.14 1.24
CA TYR A 127 11.28 12.74 2.36
C TYR A 127 12.22 13.30 3.44
N VAL A 128 13.36 12.65 3.69
CA VAL A 128 14.37 13.16 4.64
C VAL A 128 14.93 14.50 4.18
N ARG A 129 15.23 14.64 2.88
CA ARG A 129 15.78 15.88 2.32
C ARG A 129 14.74 16.97 2.09
N ARG A 130 13.45 16.67 2.28
CA ARG A 130 12.32 17.59 2.06
C ARG A 130 12.37 18.25 0.68
N ASN A 131 12.67 17.47 -0.36
CA ASN A 131 12.57 17.95 -1.73
C ASN A 131 11.07 18.22 -2.02
N LYS A 132 10.69 19.50 -1.96
CA LYS A 132 9.28 19.92 -1.96
C LYS A 132 8.57 19.48 -3.23
N ASP A 133 9.23 19.63 -4.37
CA ASP A 133 8.64 19.34 -5.68
C ASP A 133 8.44 17.83 -5.87
N PHE A 134 9.44 17.02 -5.49
CA PHE A 134 9.30 15.57 -5.49
C PHE A 134 8.22 15.09 -4.53
N VAL A 135 8.15 15.66 -3.33
CA VAL A 135 7.15 15.30 -2.32
C VAL A 135 5.74 15.66 -2.80
N ALA A 136 5.56 16.85 -3.40
CA ALA A 136 4.30 17.26 -3.99
C ALA A 136 3.89 16.31 -5.13
N ALA A 137 4.78 16.03 -6.07
CA ALA A 137 4.51 15.10 -7.17
C ALA A 137 4.22 13.66 -6.68
N THR A 138 4.86 13.23 -5.58
CA THR A 138 4.58 11.95 -4.94
C THR A 138 3.17 11.92 -4.35
N HIS A 139 2.75 13.00 -3.68
CA HIS A 139 1.38 13.11 -3.14
C HIS A 139 0.34 13.13 -4.26
N ASP A 140 0.56 13.92 -5.31
CA ASP A 140 -0.35 14.00 -6.45
C ASP A 140 -0.50 12.64 -7.13
N PHE A 141 0.61 11.91 -7.32
CA PHE A 141 0.56 10.57 -7.89
C PHE A 141 -0.08 9.53 -6.95
N LEU A 142 0.09 9.65 -5.64
CA LEU A 142 -0.59 8.78 -4.68
C LEU A 142 -2.11 9.03 -4.68
N LEU A 143 -2.54 10.29 -4.80
CA LEU A 143 -3.94 10.65 -4.98
C LEU A 143 -4.50 10.06 -6.28
N GLU A 144 -3.78 10.19 -7.40
CA GLU A 144 -4.16 9.59 -8.70
C GLU A 144 -4.36 8.07 -8.57
N GLN A 145 -3.44 7.37 -7.91
CA GLN A 145 -3.59 5.92 -7.66
C GLN A 145 -4.90 5.61 -6.94
N VAL A 146 -5.25 6.34 -5.88
CA VAL A 146 -6.50 6.14 -5.14
C VAL A 146 -7.72 6.43 -6.03
N GLN A 147 -7.68 7.49 -6.84
CA GLN A 147 -8.80 7.88 -7.70
C GLN A 147 -9.07 6.91 -8.84
N VAL A 148 -8.02 6.25 -9.35
CA VAL A 148 -8.12 5.29 -10.45
C VAL A 148 -8.44 3.89 -9.93
N VAL A 149 -7.80 3.46 -8.84
CA VAL A 149 -8.07 2.15 -8.21
C VAL A 149 -9.44 2.14 -7.54
N ARG A 150 -9.85 3.26 -6.94
CA ARG A 150 -11.11 3.43 -6.18
C ARG A 150 -11.32 2.37 -5.08
N PRO A 151 -10.30 2.12 -4.23
CA PRO A 151 -10.37 1.04 -3.26
C PRO A 151 -11.42 1.31 -2.17
N ARG A 152 -12.14 0.27 -1.78
CA ARG A 152 -13.03 0.27 -0.60
C ARG A 152 -12.24 0.19 0.70
N LEU A 153 -11.09 -0.50 0.66
CA LEU A 153 -10.18 -0.66 1.79
C LEU A 153 -8.75 -0.28 1.38
N ILE A 154 -8.08 0.51 2.21
CA ILE A 154 -6.65 0.80 2.07
C ILE A 154 -5.90 0.27 3.30
N VAL A 155 -5.00 -0.68 3.07
CA VAL A 155 -4.15 -1.29 4.09
C VAL A 155 -2.76 -0.67 4.00
N ILE A 156 -2.40 0.15 5.00
CA ILE A 156 -1.13 0.87 5.00
C ILE A 156 -0.10 0.16 5.87
N LEU A 157 1.07 -0.13 5.30
CA LEU A 157 2.12 -0.91 5.92
C LEU A 157 3.15 0.02 6.59
N GLY A 158 2.99 0.22 7.89
CA GLY A 158 3.93 0.98 8.73
C GLY A 158 3.66 2.50 8.77
N LEU A 159 4.18 3.14 9.83
CA LEU A 159 4.05 4.59 10.03
C LEU A 159 4.69 5.44 8.91
N PRO A 160 5.83 5.08 8.30
CA PRO A 160 6.37 5.87 7.21
C PRO A 160 5.40 6.03 6.04
N ALA A 161 4.80 4.93 5.56
CA ALA A 161 3.77 4.96 4.53
C ALA A 161 2.53 5.74 5.01
N ALA A 162 2.08 5.52 6.26
CA ALA A 162 0.94 6.24 6.83
C ALA A 162 1.14 7.75 6.91
N ARG A 163 2.36 8.22 7.14
CA ARG A 163 2.70 9.65 7.17
C ARG A 163 2.60 10.29 5.79
N VAL A 164 3.06 9.59 4.75
CA VAL A 164 2.92 10.02 3.37
C VAL A 164 1.43 10.06 3.00
N PHE A 165 0.71 8.99 3.31
CA PHE A 165 -0.70 8.87 3.00
C PHE A 165 -1.57 9.92 3.71
N ALA A 166 -1.23 10.26 4.95
CA ALA A 166 -1.88 11.34 5.68
C ALA A 166 -1.66 12.73 5.07
N ALA A 167 -0.76 12.89 4.10
CA ALA A 167 -0.62 14.13 3.34
C ALA A 167 -1.78 14.38 2.38
N ILE A 168 -2.38 13.31 1.84
CA ILE A 168 -3.46 13.38 0.84
C ILE A 168 -4.87 13.18 1.43
N ALA A 169 -4.97 12.85 2.72
CA ALA A 169 -6.23 12.59 3.40
C ALA A 169 -6.30 13.32 4.75
N ALA A 170 -7.14 14.36 4.84
CA ALA A 170 -7.26 15.19 6.04
C ALA A 170 -7.72 14.37 7.27
N ASP A 171 -8.61 13.40 7.08
CA ASP A 171 -9.10 12.51 8.14
C ASP A 171 -8.01 11.64 8.78
N LEU A 172 -6.86 11.51 8.11
CA LEU A 172 -5.69 10.76 8.57
C LEU A 172 -4.62 11.67 9.17
N ALA A 173 -4.87 12.96 9.37
CA ALA A 173 -3.86 13.92 9.85
C ALA A 173 -3.16 13.48 11.15
N SER A 174 -3.86 12.77 12.03
CA SER A 174 -3.29 12.21 13.27
C SER A 174 -2.17 11.19 13.02
N TRP A 175 -2.20 10.46 11.89
CA TRP A 175 -1.19 9.48 11.53
C TRP A 175 0.16 10.11 11.15
N ARG A 176 0.20 11.43 10.91
CA ARG A 176 1.45 12.16 10.66
C ARG A 176 2.39 12.13 11.87
N THR A 177 1.84 12.17 13.08
CA THR A 177 2.61 12.39 14.31
C THR A 177 2.50 11.25 15.32
N LEU A 178 1.34 10.59 15.42
CA LEU A 178 1.11 9.56 16.42
C LEU A 178 1.89 8.28 16.15
N LYS A 179 2.30 7.61 17.22
CA LYS A 179 2.87 6.26 17.20
C LYS A 179 1.76 5.21 17.38
N PHE A 180 2.05 3.95 17.04
CA PHE A 180 1.08 2.85 17.16
C PHE A 180 0.38 2.76 18.51
N ARG A 181 1.11 2.90 19.64
CA ARG A 181 0.49 2.89 20.97
C ARG A 181 -0.56 3.97 21.16
N GLU A 182 -0.31 5.16 20.60
CA GLU A 182 -1.22 6.30 20.70
C GLU A 182 -2.39 6.17 19.74
N LEU A 183 -2.16 5.60 18.56
CA LEU A 183 -3.22 5.26 17.61
C LEU A 183 -4.18 4.23 18.22
N ASP A 184 -3.64 3.17 18.82
CA ASP A 184 -4.42 2.13 19.47
C ASP A 184 -5.21 2.67 20.67
N ALA A 185 -4.56 3.43 21.56
CA ALA A 185 -5.20 4.01 22.75
C ALA A 185 -6.31 5.02 22.42
N ARG A 186 -6.33 5.56 21.20
CA ARG A 186 -7.35 6.51 20.72
C ARG A 186 -8.29 5.89 19.68
N GLU A 187 -8.18 4.59 19.43
CA GLU A 187 -8.95 3.87 18.42
C GLU A 187 -8.82 4.47 17.00
N LEU A 188 -7.66 5.05 16.69
CA LEU A 188 -7.36 5.72 15.42
C LEU A 188 -6.66 4.81 14.41
N SER A 189 -6.42 3.54 14.74
CA SER A 189 -5.75 2.59 13.85
C SER A 189 -6.58 2.18 12.64
N ILE A 190 -7.91 2.35 12.71
CA ILE A 190 -8.84 2.22 11.59
C ILE A 190 -9.59 3.55 11.45
N ARG A 191 -9.75 4.03 10.21
CA ARG A 191 -10.50 5.24 9.87
C ARG A 191 -11.51 4.89 8.79
N LYS A 192 -12.78 5.00 9.13
CA LYS A 192 -13.91 4.54 8.32
C LYS A 192 -14.46 5.68 7.48
N ALA A 193 -14.96 5.36 6.29
CA ALA A 193 -15.66 6.29 5.40
C ALA A 193 -14.94 7.63 5.21
N ILE A 194 -13.60 7.59 5.14
CA ILE A 194 -12.81 8.79 4.89
C ILE A 194 -12.90 9.17 3.42
N ARG A 195 -12.77 10.47 3.13
CA ARG A 195 -12.81 10.96 1.76
C ARG A 195 -11.42 11.35 1.28
N ILE A 196 -11.00 10.76 0.16
CA ILE A 196 -9.76 11.06 -0.55
C ILE A 196 -10.13 11.45 -1.98
N GLY A 197 -10.09 12.75 -2.28
CA GLY A 197 -10.68 13.26 -3.52
C GLY A 197 -12.18 12.99 -3.57
N ASP A 198 -12.61 12.18 -4.54
CA ASP A 198 -13.99 11.72 -4.73
C ASP A 198 -14.24 10.28 -4.26
N VAL A 199 -13.20 9.60 -3.76
CA VAL A 199 -13.27 8.22 -3.27
C VAL A 199 -13.58 8.21 -1.77
N THR A 200 -14.59 7.44 -1.38
CA THR A 200 -14.87 7.11 0.02
C THR A 200 -14.30 5.73 0.32
N THR A 201 -13.49 5.61 1.36
CA THR A 201 -12.77 4.37 1.68
C THR A 201 -12.59 4.19 3.18
N THR A 202 -12.29 2.96 3.60
CA THR A 202 -11.80 2.66 4.95
C THR A 202 -10.30 2.49 4.89
N CYS A 203 -9.56 3.10 5.82
CA CYS A 203 -8.12 2.93 5.95
C CYS A 203 -7.76 2.23 7.25
N VAL A 204 -6.77 1.35 7.19
CA VAL A 204 -6.16 0.72 8.37
C VAL A 204 -4.65 0.83 8.31
N VAL A 205 -4.01 1.16 9.44
CA VAL A 205 -2.56 1.18 9.56
C VAL A 205 -2.05 -0.01 10.38
N LEU A 206 -1.20 -0.81 9.73
CA LEU A 206 -0.61 -2.02 10.27
C LEU A 206 0.89 -1.79 10.54
N LEU A 207 1.48 -2.65 11.36
CA LEU A 207 2.94 -2.75 11.44
C LEU A 207 3.48 -3.13 10.06
N HIS A 208 4.63 -2.55 9.69
CA HIS A 208 5.28 -2.97 8.45
C HIS A 208 5.64 -4.47 8.54
N PRO A 209 5.25 -5.32 7.56
CA PRO A 209 5.37 -6.77 7.68
C PRO A 209 6.79 -7.26 7.94
N SER A 210 7.82 -6.62 7.36
CA SER A 210 9.23 -6.98 7.60
C SER A 210 9.68 -6.80 9.07
N TYR A 211 9.03 -5.92 9.83
CA TYR A 211 9.36 -5.63 11.23
C TYR A 211 8.29 -6.06 12.22
N ARG A 212 7.23 -6.71 11.74
CA ARG A 212 6.05 -7.06 12.54
C ARG A 212 6.42 -7.75 13.84
N GLN A 213 7.19 -8.83 13.78
CA GLN A 213 7.58 -9.60 14.96
C GLN A 213 8.31 -8.77 16.01
N ALA A 214 9.26 -7.92 15.59
CA ALA A 214 10.01 -7.05 16.50
C ALA A 214 9.14 -5.92 17.09
N ASN A 215 8.09 -5.51 16.37
CA ASN A 215 7.29 -4.33 16.69
C ASN A 215 5.92 -4.64 17.30
N LEU A 216 5.51 -5.92 17.39
CA LEU A 216 4.23 -6.32 17.99
C LEU A 216 4.03 -5.75 19.40
N ARG A 217 5.11 -5.62 20.19
CA ARG A 217 5.11 -4.99 21.53
C ARG A 217 4.66 -3.52 21.57
N TYR A 218 4.51 -2.88 20.41
CA TYR A 218 3.99 -1.52 20.29
C TYR A 218 2.50 -1.46 20.00
N ARG A 219 1.86 -2.60 19.69
CA ARG A 219 0.40 -2.67 19.61
C ARG A 219 -0.19 -2.85 20.99
N ARG A 220 -1.27 -2.13 21.28
CA ARG A 220 -2.03 -2.20 22.53
C ARG A 220 -3.51 -2.10 22.22
N LEU A 221 -4.02 -3.14 21.58
CA LEU A 221 -5.43 -3.28 21.31
C LEU A 221 -6.02 -4.25 22.32
N ASP A 222 -7.20 -3.92 22.82
CA ASP A 222 -8.02 -4.88 23.53
C ASP A 222 -8.72 -5.74 22.48
N THR A 223 -8.20 -6.94 22.21
CA THR A 223 -8.72 -7.86 21.19
C THR A 223 -9.27 -9.11 21.85
N PRO A 224 -10.56 -9.11 22.27
CA PRO A 224 -11.15 -10.23 23.00
C PRO A 224 -11.24 -11.53 22.16
N THR A 225 -11.11 -11.47 20.83
CA THR A 225 -11.37 -12.58 19.90
C THR A 225 -10.14 -13.13 19.18
N CYS A 226 -8.98 -12.47 19.25
CA CYS A 226 -7.74 -12.94 18.63
C CYS A 226 -6.53 -12.41 19.39
N SER A 227 -5.57 -13.30 19.66
CA SER A 227 -4.33 -12.96 20.39
C SER A 227 -3.38 -12.07 19.59
N ASP A 228 -3.63 -11.91 18.29
CA ASP A 228 -2.80 -11.10 17.41
C ASP A 228 -3.52 -9.79 17.03
N PRO A 229 -3.01 -8.63 17.49
CA PRO A 229 -3.64 -7.34 17.26
C PRO A 229 -3.69 -6.95 15.78
N GLU A 230 -2.69 -7.36 14.98
CA GLU A 230 -2.64 -7.03 13.54
C GLU A 230 -3.69 -7.82 12.74
N ILE A 231 -3.88 -9.09 13.09
CA ILE A 231 -4.91 -9.94 12.46
C ILE A 231 -6.29 -9.38 12.79
N SER A 232 -6.51 -9.00 14.06
CA SER A 232 -7.78 -8.42 14.52
C SER A 232 -8.11 -7.13 13.78
N LEU A 233 -7.15 -6.23 13.63
CA LEU A 233 -7.36 -4.98 12.90
C LEU A 233 -7.69 -5.20 11.44
N LEU A 234 -6.95 -6.10 10.77
CA LEU A 234 -7.19 -6.35 9.36
C LEU A 234 -8.58 -6.99 9.17
N LYS A 235 -8.99 -7.94 10.02
CA LYS A 235 -10.35 -8.50 10.01
C LYS A 235 -11.42 -7.44 10.23
N ASN A 236 -11.24 -6.57 11.22
CA ASN A 236 -12.21 -5.50 11.51
C ASN A 236 -12.31 -4.50 10.35
N ALA A 237 -11.19 -4.16 9.72
CA ALA A 237 -11.17 -3.26 8.56
C ALA A 237 -11.82 -3.91 7.32
N ILE A 238 -11.61 -5.21 7.11
CA ILE A 238 -12.28 -5.98 6.05
C ILE A 238 -13.80 -5.99 6.28
N ALA A 239 -14.24 -6.37 7.48
CA ALA A 239 -15.66 -6.44 7.83
C ALA A 239 -16.38 -5.08 7.69
N GLU A 240 -15.66 -3.99 7.91
CA GLU A 240 -16.19 -2.64 7.74
C GLU A 240 -16.28 -2.21 6.26
N ALA A 241 -15.28 -2.56 5.45
CA ALA A 241 -15.11 -2.02 4.12
C ALA A 241 -15.76 -2.85 3.01
N LEU A 242 -15.70 -4.17 3.16
CA LEU A 242 -16.08 -5.13 2.13
C LEU A 242 -17.43 -5.77 2.48
N PRO A 243 -18.30 -5.97 1.48
CA PRO A 243 -19.60 -6.59 1.72
C PRO A 243 -19.40 -8.04 2.14
N THR A 244 -20.17 -8.51 3.13
CA THR A 244 -20.29 -9.94 3.41
C THR A 244 -21.21 -10.57 2.37
N GLU A 245 -20.96 -11.83 1.99
CA GLU A 245 -21.77 -12.57 1.00
C GLU A 245 -23.28 -12.60 1.34
N GLU A 246 -23.64 -12.41 2.60
CA GLU A 246 -25.04 -12.30 3.06
C GLU A 246 -25.77 -11.05 2.53
N THR A 247 -25.05 -10.01 2.11
CA THR A 247 -25.63 -8.75 1.60
C THR A 247 -25.95 -8.81 0.10
N THR A 248 -25.47 -9.84 -0.60
CA THR A 248 -25.67 -10.01 -2.06
C THR A 248 -26.85 -10.92 -2.42
N GLY A 249 -27.76 -11.16 -1.47
CA GLY A 249 -29.05 -11.81 -1.69
C GLY A 249 -30.01 -11.01 -2.57
N VAL A 250 -29.58 -10.63 -3.77
CA VAL A 250 -30.47 -10.34 -4.89
C VAL A 250 -30.66 -11.67 -5.61
N GLN A 251 -31.85 -12.25 -5.43
CA GLN A 251 -32.33 -13.37 -6.23
C GLN A 251 -32.12 -13.05 -7.71
N ARG A 252 -31.39 -13.91 -8.42
CA ARG A 252 -31.46 -14.00 -9.88
C ARG A 252 -32.76 -14.70 -10.27
#